data_AF-A0A0N1F2E9-F1
#
_entry.id   AF-A0A0N1F2E9-F1
#
_cell.length_a   1.000
_cell.length_b   1.000
_cell.length_c   1.000
_cell.angle_alpha   90.00
_cell.angle_beta   90.00
_cell.angle_gamma   90.00
#
_symmetry.space_group_name_H-M   'P 1'
#
loop_
_entity.id
_entity.type
_entity.pdbx_description
1 polymer ?
#
loop_
_entity_poly.entity_id
_entity_poly.type
_entity_poly.pdbx_seq_one_letter_code
_entity_poly.pdbx_strand_id
1 'polypeptide(L)' 'MSNINELIAKAKVVAMSAEQRAQQRRNFAFGSSNIENDRITRDTVSRAEGELREGLVTAVAKQLRG' A
#
# COMPACT_ATOMS: atom_id res chain seq x y z
N MET A 1 -14.93 -20.11 -22.08
CA MET A 1 -13.82 -19.15 -21.89
C MET A 1 -14.40 -17.89 -21.28
N SER A 2 -13.86 -17.38 -20.18
CA SER A 2 -14.32 -16.11 -19.61
C SER A 2 -13.74 -14.94 -20.41
N ASN A 3 -14.57 -13.94 -20.73
CA ASN A 3 -14.09 -12.71 -21.38
C ASN A 3 -13.54 -11.73 -20.33
N ILE A 4 -12.76 -10.73 -20.78
CA ILE A 4 -12.08 -9.77 -19.90
C ILE A 4 -13.07 -8.98 -19.00
N ASN A 5 -14.25 -8.66 -19.51
CA ASN A 5 -15.26 -7.89 -18.77
C ASN A 5 -15.84 -8.71 -17.61
N GLU A 6 -16.08 -10.00 -17.81
CA GLU A 6 -16.53 -10.91 -16.76
C GLU A 6 -15.49 -11.04 -15.63
N LEU A 7 -14.20 -11.11 -15.98
CA LEU A 7 -13.12 -11.18 -14.99
C LEU A 7 -13.00 -9.88 -14.20
N ILE A 8 -13.12 -8.72 -14.85
CA ILE A 8 -13.13 -7.41 -14.18
C ILE A 8 -14.32 -7.30 -13.23
N ALA A 9 -15.52 -7.71 -13.66
CA ALA A 9 -16.71 -7.67 -12.81
C ALA A 9 -16.55 -8.52 -11.55
N LYS A 10 -15.95 -9.72 -11.68
CA LYS A 10 -15.64 -10.60 -10.55
C LYS A 10 -14.58 -10.01 -9.63
N ALA A 11 -13.53 -9.40 -10.17
CA ALA A 11 -12.45 -8.81 -9.35
C ALA A 11 -12.94 -7.63 -8.50
N LYS A 12 -13.88 -6.81 -9.02
CA LYS A 12 -14.43 -5.63 -8.32
C LYS A 12 -15.12 -5.95 -7.01
N VAL A 13 -15.73 -7.13 -6.88
CA VAL A 13 -16.48 -7.53 -5.68
C VAL A 13 -15.63 -8.25 -4.64
N VAL A 14 -14.36 -8.50 -4.93
CA VAL A 14 -13.45 -9.15 -3.98
C VAL A 14 -13.08 -8.18 -2.86
N ALA A 15 -13.54 -8.47 -1.64
CA ALA A 15 -13.14 -7.72 -0.46
C ALA A 15 -11.75 -8.16 0.01
N MET A 16 -10.75 -7.30 -0.18
CA MET A 16 -9.40 -7.55 0.34
C MET A 16 -9.36 -7.36 1.85
N SER A 17 -8.68 -8.25 2.55
CA SER A 17 -8.34 -8.09 3.98
C SER A 17 -7.43 -6.87 4.19
N ALA A 18 -7.33 -6.39 5.43
CA ALA A 18 -6.46 -5.26 5.76
C ALA A 18 -4.99 -5.54 5.39
N GLU A 19 -4.52 -6.76 5.64
CA GLU A 19 -3.18 -7.21 5.30
C GLU A 19 -2.95 -7.26 3.79
N GLN A 20 -3.91 -7.81 3.03
CA GLN A 20 -3.85 -7.84 1.57
C GLN A 20 -3.80 -6.43 0.99
N ARG A 21 -4.59 -5.49 1.51
CA ARG A 21 -4.54 -4.08 1.10
C ARG A 21 -3.19 -3.45 1.41
N ALA A 22 -2.62 -3.73 2.59
CA ALA A 22 -1.29 -3.23 2.95
C ALA A 22 -0.23 -3.75 2.00
N GLN A 23 -0.25 -5.05 1.70
CA GLN A 23 0.66 -5.65 0.74
C GLN A 23 0.49 -5.07 -0.67
N GLN A 24 -0.75 -4.84 -1.12
CA GLN A 24 -1.04 -4.21 -2.40
C GLN A 24 -0.43 -2.81 -2.50
N ARG A 25 -0.57 -1.98 -1.45
CA ARG A 25 0.03 -0.65 -1.41
C ARG A 25 1.55 -0.70 -1.47
N ARG A 26 2.19 -1.59 -0.69
CA ARG A 26 3.65 -1.79 -0.75
C ARG A 26 4.12 -2.26 -2.13
N ASN A 27 3.38 -3.18 -2.75
CA ASN A 27 3.69 -3.64 -4.10
C ASN A 27 3.60 -2.52 -5.12
N PHE A 28 2.58 -1.67 -5.02
CA PHE A 28 2.43 -0.51 -5.90
C PHE A 28 3.59 0.48 -5.71
N ALA A 29 3.88 0.87 -4.47
CA ALA A 29 4.97 1.81 -4.16
C ALA A 29 6.34 1.28 -4.60
N PHE A 30 6.64 0.00 -4.33
CA PHE A 30 7.86 -0.62 -4.83
C PHE A 30 7.91 -0.65 -6.36
N GLY A 31 6.82 -1.06 -7.01
CA GLY A 31 6.75 -1.12 -8.47
C GLY A 31 7.01 0.22 -9.12
N SER A 32 6.36 1.30 -8.67
CA SER A 32 6.58 2.63 -9.20
C SER A 32 8.00 3.14 -8.92
N SER A 33 8.48 3.01 -7.69
CA SER A 33 9.72 3.66 -7.28
C SER A 33 10.98 2.89 -7.72
N ASN A 34 10.92 1.56 -7.81
CA ASN A 34 12.03 0.75 -8.30
C ASN A 34 12.26 0.90 -9.80
N ILE A 35 11.22 1.27 -10.58
CA ILE A 35 11.37 1.60 -12.00
C ILE A 35 12.30 2.82 -12.17
N GLU A 36 12.19 3.79 -11.27
CA GLU A 36 12.97 5.04 -11.32
C GLU A 36 14.33 4.91 -10.62
N ASN A 37 14.43 4.07 -9.58
CA ASN A 37 15.63 3.91 -8.78
C ASN A 37 15.76 2.48 -8.26
N ASP A 38 16.70 1.73 -8.83
CA ASP A 38 17.01 0.34 -8.51
C ASP A 38 17.51 0.10 -7.08
N ARG A 39 17.96 1.16 -6.38
CA ARG A 39 18.34 1.09 -4.97
C ARG A 39 17.13 1.00 -4.03
N ILE A 40 15.93 1.32 -4.52
CA ILE A 40 14.70 1.19 -3.74
C ILE A 40 14.31 -0.27 -3.69
N THR A 41 14.35 -0.86 -2.51
CA THR A 41 14.00 -2.26 -2.26
C THR A 41 12.64 -2.38 -1.58
N ARG A 42 12.08 -3.60 -1.55
CA ARG A 42 10.85 -3.89 -0.80
C ARG A 42 11.00 -3.54 0.69
N ASP A 43 12.18 -3.76 1.24
CA ASP A 43 12.49 -3.45 2.65
C ASP A 43 12.50 -1.94 2.89
N THR A 44 13.06 -1.15 1.97
CA THR A 44 13.00 0.32 2.10
C THR A 44 11.58 0.85 2.05
N VAL A 45 10.71 0.27 1.21
CA VAL A 45 9.28 0.64 1.15
C VAL A 45 8.56 0.23 2.43
N SER A 46 8.83 -0.97 2.96
CA SER A 46 8.25 -1.43 4.21
C SER A 46 8.64 -0.54 5.38
N ARG A 47 9.90 -0.10 5.44
CA ARG A 47 10.38 0.83 6.47
C ARG A 47 9.70 2.19 6.36
N ALA A 48 9.62 2.74 5.16
CA ALA A 48 8.96 4.02 4.91
C ALA A 48 7.46 3.99 5.27
N GLU A 49 6.74 2.88 5.00
CA GLU A 49 5.35 2.71 5.45
C GLU A 49 5.25 2.76 6.98
N GLY A 50 6.19 2.14 7.69
CA GLY A 50 6.28 2.19 9.16
C GLY A 50 6.50 3.60 9.68
N GLU A 51 7.51 4.31 9.18
CA GLU A 51 7.84 5.69 9.56
C GLU A 51 6.65 6.64 9.33
N LEU A 52 5.96 6.51 8.19
CA LEU A 52 4.74 7.29 7.88
C LEU A 52 3.63 7.02 8.89
N ARG A 53 3.42 5.75 9.25
CA ARG A 53 2.37 5.36 10.22
C ARG A 53 2.66 5.91 11.62
N GLU A 54 3.92 5.85 12.06
CA GLU A 54 4.35 6.40 13.34
C GLU A 54 4.22 7.93 13.37
N GLY A 55 4.62 8.59 12.29
CA GLY A 55 4.46 10.04 12.12
C GLY A 55 3.00 10.47 12.21
N LEU A 56 2.09 9.72 11.58
CA LEU A 56 0.64 9.97 11.66
C LEU A 56 0.11 9.82 13.08
N VAL A 57 0.49 8.76 13.80
CA VAL A 57 0.09 8.56 15.20
C VAL A 57 0.55 9.73 16.07
N THR A 58 1.79 10.17 15.87
CA THR A 58 2.37 11.30 16.61
C THR A 58 1.63 12.61 16.33
N ALA A 59 1.31 12.87 15.06
CA ALA A 59 0.58 14.07 14.64
C ALA A 59 -0.84 14.11 15.25
N VAL A 60 -1.57 12.99 15.17
CA VAL A 60 -2.91 12.88 15.76
C VAL A 60 -2.85 13.07 17.28
N ALA A 61 -1.89 12.44 17.95
CA ALA A 61 -1.72 12.58 19.40
C ALA A 61 -1.39 14.02 19.83
N LYS A 62 -0.63 14.76 19.02
CA LYS A 62 -0.36 16.19 19.26
C LYS A 62 -1.64 17.03 19.14
N GLN A 63 -2.49 16.74 18.16
CA GLN A 63 -3.72 17.47 17.92
C GLN A 63 -4.80 17.25 18.99
N LEU A 64 -4.81 16.07 19.63
CA LEU A 64 -5.74 15.77 20.73
C LEU A 64 -5.30 16.35 22.09
N ARG A 65 -4.06 16.83 22.21
CA ARG A 65 -3.48 17.42 23.44
C ARG A 65 -3.45 18.95 23.43
N GLY A 66 -3.87 19.59 22.34
CA GLY A 66 -4.04 21.05 22.23
C GLY A 66 -5.52 21.42 22.31
#